data_AF-A0A7K3E211-F1
#
_entry.id   AF-A0A7K3E211-F1
#
_cell.length_a   1.000
_cell.length_b   1.000
_cell.length_c   1.000
_cell.angle_alpha   90.00
_cell.angle_beta   90.00
_cell.angle_gamma   90.00
#
_symmetry.space_group_name_H-M   'P 1'
#
loop_
_entity.id
_entity.type
_entity.pdbx_description
1 polymer ?
#
loop_
_entity_poly.entity_id
_entity_poly.type
_entity_poly.pdbx_seq_one_letter_code
_entity_poly.pdbx_strand_id
1 'polypeptide(L)'
;MRPDHTGHLQVMAENVTLTLHEPDQERLTKLAEIRKDKAVWEHQRTYEQSKREYLGDDVLKDTGSAVVWWLAKNDNHIEKTVADLGLLAQLTSAANDADIPERLQDLIPTSRETSTPAEREPTASDHFDAFLTGMGFTSGDDRRGMLTKQIADIIRTQDKHETADELLRRYDPPAAFTSHADDQPEEPEHPR
;
A
#
# COMPACT_ATOMS: atom_id res chain seq x y z
N MET A 1 41.96 -44.98 -32.17
CA MET A 1 40.81 -45.01 -33.10
C MET A 1 41.34 -45.16 -34.51
N ARG A 2 40.75 -46.03 -35.34
CA ARG A 2 41.11 -46.18 -36.76
C ARG A 2 39.97 -45.60 -37.61
N PRO A 3 40.27 -44.78 -38.64
CA PRO A 3 39.26 -44.26 -39.53
C PRO A 3 38.55 -45.40 -40.25
N ASP A 4 37.28 -45.22 -40.55
CA ASP A 4 36.52 -46.16 -41.35
C ASP A 4 37.01 -46.16 -42.82
N HIS A 5 36.50 -47.10 -43.60
CA HIS A 5 36.75 -47.24 -45.03
C HIS A 5 36.42 -46.00 -45.89
N THR A 6 35.69 -45.01 -45.36
CA THR A 6 35.40 -43.73 -46.03
C THR A 6 36.36 -42.61 -45.60
N GLY A 7 37.30 -42.89 -44.70
CA GLY A 7 38.26 -41.93 -44.18
C GLY A 7 37.72 -41.10 -43.01
N HIS A 8 36.54 -41.43 -42.48
CA HIS A 8 35.93 -40.72 -41.36
C HIS A 8 36.20 -41.42 -40.03
N LEU A 9 36.39 -40.62 -38.97
CA LEU A 9 36.66 -41.10 -37.62
C LEU A 9 35.45 -40.75 -36.74
N GLN A 10 34.68 -41.74 -36.31
CA GLN A 10 33.65 -41.51 -35.30
C GLN A 10 34.33 -41.45 -33.93
N VAL A 11 34.28 -40.26 -33.32
CA VAL A 11 34.86 -40.01 -32.00
C VAL A 11 33.73 -39.66 -31.03
N MET A 12 33.66 -40.39 -29.93
CA MET A 12 32.86 -40.02 -28.77
C MET A 12 33.79 -39.46 -27.72
N ALA A 13 33.50 -38.25 -27.25
CA ALA A 13 34.16 -37.65 -26.11
C ALA A 13 33.17 -37.57 -24.96
N GLU A 14 33.56 -38.09 -23.80
CA GLU A 14 32.85 -37.88 -22.55
C GLU A 14 33.46 -36.67 -21.86
N ASN A 15 32.64 -35.73 -21.37
CA ASN A 15 33.06 -34.53 -20.62
C ASN A 15 33.87 -33.48 -21.40
N VAL A 16 33.30 -32.97 -22.50
CA VAL A 16 33.87 -31.80 -23.20
C VAL A 16 33.65 -30.53 -22.38
N THR A 17 34.73 -29.88 -21.97
CA THR A 17 34.71 -28.58 -21.29
C THR A 17 35.13 -27.45 -22.24
N LEU A 18 34.42 -26.33 -22.18
CA LEU A 18 34.71 -25.13 -22.97
C LEU A 18 35.17 -24.02 -22.01
N THR A 19 36.35 -23.47 -22.23
CA THR A 19 36.84 -22.31 -21.47
C THR A 19 36.60 -21.04 -22.28
N LEU A 20 35.78 -20.14 -21.73
CA LEU A 20 35.47 -18.84 -22.34
C LEU A 20 36.33 -17.74 -21.72
N HIS A 21 36.56 -16.65 -22.47
CA HIS A 21 37.22 -15.46 -21.94
C HIS A 21 36.26 -14.69 -21.01
N GLU A 22 36.78 -14.04 -19.97
CA GLU A 22 35.97 -13.45 -18.88
C GLU A 22 34.83 -12.52 -19.38
N PRO A 23 35.09 -11.52 -20.24
CA PRO A 23 34.05 -10.70 -20.88
C PRO A 23 32.92 -11.46 -21.57
N ASP A 24 33.21 -12.63 -22.15
CA ASP A 24 32.19 -13.44 -22.82
C ASP A 24 31.38 -14.26 -21.81
N GLN A 25 32.01 -14.71 -20.73
CA GLN A 25 31.31 -15.34 -19.60
C GLN A 25 30.34 -14.37 -18.94
N GLU A 26 30.80 -13.15 -18.60
CA GLU A 26 29.97 -12.10 -18.01
C GLU A 26 28.77 -11.76 -18.90
N ARG A 27 29.00 -11.63 -20.21
CA ARG A 27 27.93 -11.36 -21.17
C ARG A 27 26.91 -12.48 -21.22
N LEU A 28 27.34 -13.74 -21.21
CA LEU A 28 26.43 -14.88 -21.22
C LEU A 28 25.64 -15.00 -19.91
N THR A 29 26.27 -14.74 -18.76
CA THR A 29 25.59 -14.70 -17.46
C THR A 29 24.49 -13.64 -17.47
N LYS A 30 24.79 -12.43 -17.91
CA LYS A 30 23.81 -11.34 -18.03
C LYS A 30 22.66 -11.68 -18.98
N LEU A 31 22.94 -12.33 -20.11
CA LEU A 31 21.90 -12.80 -21.03
C LEU A 31 21.03 -13.89 -20.42
N ALA A 32 21.61 -14.79 -19.61
CA ALA A 32 20.87 -15.82 -18.92
C ALA A 32 19.94 -15.22 -17.85
N GLU A 33 20.39 -14.22 -17.10
CA GLU A 33 19.57 -13.46 -16.15
C GLU A 33 18.39 -12.79 -16.84
N ILE A 34 18.63 -11.99 -17.89
CA ILE A 34 17.57 -11.32 -18.65
C ILE A 34 16.55 -12.33 -19.20
N ARG A 35 17.00 -13.50 -19.66
CA ARG A 35 16.09 -14.55 -20.15
C ARG A 35 15.21 -15.11 -19.02
N LYS A 36 15.78 -15.32 -17.83
CA LYS A 36 15.02 -15.77 -16.65
C LYS A 36 14.00 -14.71 -16.24
N ASP A 37 14.42 -13.45 -16.15
CA ASP A 37 13.54 -12.34 -15.77
C ASP A 37 12.40 -12.17 -16.77
N LYS A 38 12.70 -12.28 -18.06
CA LYS A 38 11.67 -12.26 -19.12
C LYS A 38 10.68 -13.40 -18.94
N ALA A 39 11.14 -14.62 -18.67
CA ALA A 39 10.25 -15.77 -18.48
C ALA A 39 9.35 -15.58 -17.24
N VAL A 40 9.89 -15.04 -16.15
CA VAL A 40 9.10 -14.69 -14.95
C VAL A 40 8.06 -13.63 -15.28
N TRP A 41 8.46 -12.57 -15.98
CA TRP A 41 7.55 -11.49 -16.38
C TRP A 41 6.45 -11.99 -17.32
N GLU A 42 6.77 -12.83 -18.30
CA GLU A 42 5.78 -13.43 -19.20
C GLU A 42 4.77 -14.28 -18.42
N HIS A 43 5.25 -15.12 -17.50
CA HIS A 43 4.36 -15.91 -16.64
C HIS A 43 3.46 -15.04 -15.78
N GLN A 44 3.99 -13.99 -15.14
CA GLN A 44 3.19 -13.06 -14.34
C GLN A 44 2.16 -12.32 -15.19
N ARG A 45 2.56 -11.84 -16.37
CA ARG A 45 1.66 -11.16 -17.29
C ARG A 45 0.54 -12.09 -17.75
N THR A 46 0.86 -13.33 -18.13
CA THR A 46 -0.14 -14.33 -18.50
C THR A 46 -1.07 -14.63 -17.33
N TYR A 47 -0.54 -14.79 -16.12
CA TYR A 47 -1.36 -15.01 -14.92
C TYR A 47 -2.34 -13.86 -14.69
N GLU A 48 -1.88 -12.60 -14.75
CA GLU A 48 -2.75 -11.43 -14.61
C GLU A 48 -3.78 -11.33 -15.74
N GLN A 49 -3.39 -11.64 -16.97
CA GLN A 49 -4.30 -11.64 -18.12
C GLN A 49 -5.39 -12.71 -17.97
N SER A 50 -5.01 -13.95 -17.67
CA SER A 50 -5.96 -15.04 -17.42
C SER A 50 -6.87 -14.76 -16.23
N LYS A 51 -6.36 -14.09 -15.19
CA LYS A 51 -7.18 -13.65 -14.05
C LYS A 51 -8.22 -12.61 -14.48
N ARG A 52 -7.84 -11.64 -15.31
CA ARG A 52 -8.78 -10.63 -15.85
C ARG A 52 -9.82 -11.27 -16.74
N GLU A 53 -9.41 -12.19 -17.61
CA GLU A 53 -10.30 -12.96 -18.49
C GLU A 53 -11.30 -13.77 -17.66
N TYR A 54 -10.83 -14.52 -16.66
CA TYR A 54 -11.71 -15.25 -15.74
C TYR A 54 -12.68 -14.32 -14.99
N LEU A 55 -12.19 -13.21 -14.44
CA LEU A 55 -13.05 -12.28 -13.71
C LEU A 55 -14.04 -11.56 -14.63
N GLY A 56 -13.67 -11.23 -15.86
CA GLY A 56 -14.56 -10.55 -16.82
C GLY A 56 -15.57 -11.51 -17.42
N ASP A 57 -15.10 -12.61 -18.00
CA ASP A 57 -15.91 -13.48 -18.85
C ASP A 57 -16.68 -14.55 -18.06
N ASP A 58 -16.24 -14.90 -16.85
CA ASP A 58 -16.89 -15.91 -16.01
C ASP A 58 -17.59 -15.25 -14.80
N VAL A 59 -16.88 -14.43 -14.03
CA VAL A 59 -17.43 -13.87 -12.78
C VAL A 59 -18.34 -12.67 -13.01
N LEU A 60 -17.87 -11.65 -13.71
CA LEU A 60 -18.55 -10.36 -13.84
C LEU A 60 -19.36 -10.22 -15.13
N LYS A 61 -19.51 -11.30 -15.89
CA LYS A 61 -20.30 -11.34 -17.13
C LYS A 61 -21.76 -10.90 -16.92
N ASP A 62 -22.35 -11.34 -15.82
CA ASP A 62 -23.68 -10.92 -15.40
C ASP A 62 -23.80 -10.95 -13.86
N THR A 63 -24.82 -10.28 -13.33
CA THR A 63 -25.07 -10.23 -11.89
C THR A 63 -25.29 -11.62 -11.27
N GLY A 64 -25.82 -12.59 -12.03
CA GLY A 64 -26.06 -13.94 -11.53
C GLY A 64 -24.77 -14.72 -11.31
N SER A 65 -23.84 -14.64 -12.26
CA SER A 65 -22.51 -15.27 -12.19
C SER A 65 -21.69 -14.68 -11.06
N ALA A 66 -21.78 -13.36 -10.85
CA ALA A 66 -21.13 -12.69 -9.73
C ALA A 66 -21.70 -13.15 -8.37
N VAL A 67 -23.02 -13.37 -8.27
CA VAL A 67 -23.67 -13.90 -7.06
C VAL A 67 -23.22 -15.32 -6.76
N VAL A 68 -23.18 -16.20 -7.77
CA VAL A 68 -22.73 -17.60 -7.61
C VAL A 68 -21.27 -17.63 -7.17
N TRP A 69 -20.42 -16.81 -7.79
CA TRP A 69 -19.02 -16.67 -7.40
C TRP A 69 -18.87 -16.14 -5.97
N TRP A 70 -19.66 -15.14 -5.58
CA TRP A 70 -19.63 -14.57 -4.24
C TRP A 70 -20.02 -15.59 -3.17
N LEU A 71 -21.05 -16.41 -3.42
CA LEU A 71 -21.44 -17.52 -2.56
C LEU A 71 -20.34 -18.56 -2.42
N ALA A 72 -19.76 -18.99 -3.54
CA ALA A 72 -18.66 -19.95 -3.54
C ALA A 72 -17.43 -19.42 -2.77
N LYS A 73 -17.20 -18.12 -2.80
CA LYS A 73 -16.06 -17.47 -2.12
C LYS A 73 -16.30 -17.20 -0.62
N ASN A 74 -17.56 -17.11 -0.19
CA ASN A 74 -17.95 -16.80 1.19
C ASN A 74 -18.77 -17.93 1.79
N ASP A 75 -18.36 -19.18 1.65
CA ASP A 75 -18.95 -20.34 2.34
C ASP A 75 -20.49 -20.42 2.26
N ASN A 76 -21.09 -19.98 1.14
CA ASN A 76 -22.54 -19.93 0.92
C ASN A 76 -23.33 -19.07 1.92
N HIS A 77 -22.78 -17.95 2.40
CA HIS A 77 -23.52 -16.99 3.23
C HIS A 77 -24.59 -16.25 2.40
N ILE A 78 -25.80 -16.83 2.34
CA ILE A 78 -26.92 -16.35 1.52
C ILE A 78 -27.39 -14.96 1.97
N GLU A 79 -27.57 -14.74 3.28
CA GLU A 79 -28.09 -13.47 3.83
C GLU A 79 -27.21 -12.28 3.44
N LYS A 80 -25.89 -12.44 3.57
CA LYS A 80 -24.91 -11.44 3.15
C LYS A 80 -24.92 -11.25 1.64
N THR A 81 -25.02 -12.32 0.87
CA THR A 81 -25.08 -12.25 -0.60
C THR A 81 -26.31 -11.48 -1.08
N VAL A 82 -27.46 -11.67 -0.43
CA VAL A 82 -28.68 -10.91 -0.75
C VAL A 82 -28.54 -9.44 -0.37
N ALA A 83 -27.90 -9.14 0.75
CA ALA A 83 -27.60 -7.76 1.15
C ALA A 83 -26.63 -7.08 0.16
N ASP A 84 -25.62 -7.80 -0.33
CA ASP A 84 -24.63 -7.30 -1.28
C ASP A 84 -25.13 -7.31 -2.75
N LEU A 85 -26.35 -7.80 -3.01
CA LEU A 85 -26.86 -8.00 -4.37
C LEU A 85 -26.85 -6.70 -5.21
N GLY A 86 -27.22 -5.57 -4.59
CA GLY A 86 -27.16 -4.26 -5.24
C GLY A 86 -25.73 -3.84 -5.62
N LEU A 87 -24.75 -4.14 -4.76
CA LEU A 87 -23.33 -3.86 -5.02
C LEU A 87 -22.78 -4.75 -6.13
N LEU A 88 -23.15 -6.04 -6.15
CA LEU A 88 -22.77 -6.96 -7.23
C LEU A 88 -23.39 -6.55 -8.56
N ALA A 89 -24.63 -6.05 -8.57
CA ALA A 89 -25.26 -5.49 -9.76
C ALA A 89 -24.51 -4.25 -10.27
N GLN A 90 -24.10 -3.36 -9.37
CA GLN A 90 -23.32 -2.17 -9.72
C GLN A 90 -21.94 -2.53 -10.27
N LEU A 91 -21.23 -3.47 -9.63
CA LEU A 91 -19.91 -3.94 -10.06
C LEU A 91 -19.97 -4.61 -11.44
N THR A 92 -20.96 -5.47 -11.67
CA THR A 92 -21.14 -6.13 -12.97
C THR A 92 -21.54 -5.15 -14.06
N SER A 93 -22.40 -4.18 -13.76
CA SER A 93 -22.78 -3.15 -14.73
C SER A 93 -21.58 -2.25 -15.09
N ALA A 94 -20.78 -1.84 -14.10
CA ALA A 94 -19.55 -1.07 -14.32
C ALA A 94 -18.47 -1.85 -15.08
N ALA A 95 -18.35 -3.17 -14.84
CA ALA A 95 -17.39 -4.02 -15.55
C ALA A 95 -17.72 -4.20 -17.04
N ASN A 96 -18.99 -4.03 -17.43
CA ASN A 96 -19.48 -4.22 -18.79
C ASN A 96 -19.87 -2.91 -19.49
N ASP A 97 -19.54 -1.75 -18.92
CA ASP A 97 -19.96 -0.43 -19.41
C ASP A 97 -21.48 -0.34 -19.69
N ALA A 98 -22.29 -0.99 -18.84
CA ALA A 98 -23.73 -1.12 -19.00
C ALA A 98 -24.51 -0.40 -17.89
N ASP A 99 -25.76 -0.07 -18.18
CA ASP A 99 -26.68 0.46 -17.17
C ASP A 99 -27.14 -0.64 -16.22
N ILE A 100 -27.44 -0.23 -14.98
CA ILE A 100 -27.89 -1.13 -13.93
C ILE A 100 -29.35 -1.55 -14.21
N PRO A 101 -29.69 -2.84 -14.17
CA PRO A 101 -31.06 -3.31 -14.37
C PRO A 101 -32.05 -2.63 -13.42
N GLU A 102 -33.15 -2.09 -13.97
CA GLU A 102 -34.18 -1.33 -13.22
C GLU A 102 -34.63 -2.04 -11.94
N ARG A 103 -34.87 -3.36 -12.01
CA ARG A 103 -35.26 -4.22 -10.88
C ARG A 103 -34.26 -4.24 -9.70
N LEU A 104 -33.02 -3.85 -9.92
CA LEU A 104 -31.94 -3.84 -8.91
C LEU A 104 -31.51 -2.43 -8.53
N GLN A 105 -32.03 -1.39 -9.19
CA GLN A 105 -31.67 0.01 -8.89
C GLN A 105 -32.09 0.39 -7.46
N ASP A 106 -33.25 -0.07 -7.00
CA ASP A 106 -33.75 0.18 -5.64
C ASP A 106 -32.90 -0.45 -4.53
N LEU A 107 -32.09 -1.45 -4.86
CA LEU A 107 -31.22 -2.15 -3.91
C LEU A 107 -29.84 -1.50 -3.79
N ILE A 108 -29.54 -0.52 -4.64
CA ILE A 108 -28.26 0.18 -4.57
C ILE A 108 -28.32 1.17 -3.41
N PRO A 109 -27.31 1.15 -2.52
CA PRO A 109 -27.15 2.19 -1.53
C PRO A 109 -27.07 3.53 -2.27
N THR A 110 -28.14 4.32 -2.20
CA THR A 110 -28.16 5.65 -2.81
C THR A 110 -27.19 6.49 -2.00
N SER A 111 -25.96 6.68 -2.52
CA SER A 111 -24.92 7.51 -1.93
C SER A 111 -25.27 9.02 -1.95
N ARG A 112 -26.56 9.37 -1.86
CA ARG A 112 -27.04 10.75 -1.86
C ARG A 112 -27.32 11.29 -0.46
N GLU A 113 -27.21 10.48 0.58
CA GLU A 113 -27.34 10.94 1.94
C GLU A 113 -26.04 10.71 2.72
N THR A 114 -25.59 11.81 3.33
CA THR A 114 -24.42 12.00 4.20
C THR A 114 -23.05 12.03 3.53
N SER A 115 -22.72 13.18 2.94
CA SER A 115 -21.45 13.85 3.30
C SER A 115 -21.42 14.08 4.82
N THR A 116 -21.14 13.02 5.58
CA THR A 116 -20.40 13.16 6.85
C THR A 116 -19.09 13.88 6.52
N PRO A 117 -18.67 14.89 7.29
CA PRO A 117 -17.35 15.48 7.09
C PRO A 117 -16.36 14.34 7.12
N ALA A 118 -15.53 14.22 6.07
CA ALA A 118 -14.52 13.19 5.94
C ALA A 118 -13.92 12.90 7.32
N GLU A 119 -14.07 11.67 7.82
CA GLU A 119 -13.26 11.19 8.92
C GLU A 119 -11.83 11.43 8.47
N ARG A 120 -11.19 12.47 9.01
CA ARG A 120 -9.77 12.70 8.80
C ARG A 120 -9.11 11.41 9.25
N GLU A 121 -8.43 10.74 8.34
CA GLU A 121 -7.56 9.64 8.72
C GLU A 121 -6.66 10.15 9.87
N PRO A 122 -6.64 9.46 11.02
CA PRO A 122 -5.88 9.90 12.18
C PRO A 122 -4.43 10.12 11.76
N THR A 123 -3.90 11.32 11.99
CA THR A 123 -2.52 11.61 11.58
C THR A 123 -1.54 10.88 12.50
N ALA A 124 -0.28 10.79 12.09
CA ALA A 124 0.77 10.24 12.95
C ALA A 124 0.83 10.97 14.31
N SER A 125 0.48 12.26 14.35
CA SER A 125 0.37 13.03 15.58
C SER A 125 -0.78 12.57 16.48
N ASP A 126 -1.92 12.17 15.91
CA ASP A 126 -3.07 11.70 16.69
C ASP A 126 -2.80 10.33 17.32
N HIS A 127 -2.10 9.44 16.61
CA HIS A 127 -1.61 8.18 17.18
C HIS A 127 -0.57 8.39 18.28
N PHE A 128 0.31 9.37 18.10
CA PHE A 128 1.30 9.72 19.12
C PHE A 128 0.64 10.31 20.37
N ASP A 129 -0.41 11.12 20.20
CA ASP A 129 -1.21 11.63 21.32
C ASP A 129 -1.87 10.52 22.14
N ALA A 130 -2.46 9.55 21.44
CA ALA A 130 -3.07 8.38 22.05
C ALA A 130 -2.05 7.54 22.82
N PHE A 131 -0.84 7.38 22.27
CA PHE A 131 0.27 6.69 22.93
C PHE A 131 0.71 7.41 24.22
N LEU A 132 0.92 8.73 24.18
CA LEU A 132 1.29 9.52 25.36
C LEU A 132 0.21 9.45 26.45
N THR A 133 -1.06 9.51 26.04
CA THR A 133 -2.21 9.40 26.94
C THR A 133 -2.30 8.02 27.57
N GLY A 134 -2.09 6.95 26.79
CA GLY A 134 -2.07 5.56 27.29
C GLY A 134 -0.93 5.29 28.28
N MET A 135 0.19 6.00 28.15
CA MET A 135 1.31 5.94 29.11
C MET A 135 1.13 6.85 30.34
N GLY A 136 0.04 7.63 30.41
CA GLY A 136 -0.28 8.49 31.55
C GLY A 136 0.38 9.88 31.52
N PHE A 137 0.95 10.31 30.39
CA PHE A 137 1.48 11.66 30.24
C PHE A 137 0.37 12.63 29.84
N THR A 138 -0.03 13.53 30.74
CA THR A 138 -1.09 14.53 30.48
C THR A 138 -0.54 15.79 29.81
N SER A 139 -1.41 16.66 29.29
CA SER A 139 -1.10 17.82 28.43
C SER A 139 -0.29 18.97 29.07
N GLY A 140 0.43 18.72 30.17
CA GLY A 140 1.32 19.67 30.84
C GLY A 140 2.58 19.03 31.43
N ASP A 141 2.91 17.80 31.02
CA ASP A 141 4.13 17.12 31.47
C ASP A 141 5.31 17.48 30.57
N ASP A 142 6.35 18.09 31.15
CA ASP A 142 7.60 18.46 30.47
C ASP A 142 8.25 17.27 29.74
N ARG A 143 8.00 16.04 30.22
CA ARG A 143 8.50 14.80 29.60
C ARG A 143 7.91 14.55 28.21
N ARG A 144 6.73 15.10 27.89
CA ARG A 144 6.12 14.99 26.54
C ARG A 144 6.97 15.69 25.50
N GLY A 145 7.48 16.88 25.79
CA GLY A 145 8.36 17.62 24.86
C GLY A 145 9.68 16.88 24.63
N MET A 146 10.29 16.33 25.67
CA MET A 146 11.54 15.57 25.56
C MET A 146 11.37 14.28 24.74
N LEU A 147 10.29 13.54 24.95
CA LEU A 147 10.00 12.31 24.22
C LEU A 147 9.65 12.59 22.75
N THR A 148 8.91 13.67 22.49
CA THR A 148 8.62 14.14 21.12
C THR A 148 9.91 14.43 20.36
N LYS A 149 10.88 15.12 20.98
CA LYS A 149 12.19 15.40 20.37
C LYS A 149 12.95 14.13 20.00
N GLN A 150 13.05 13.19 20.94
CA GLN A 150 13.74 11.93 20.71
C GLN A 150 13.12 11.13 19.56
N ILE A 151 11.79 11.08 19.48
CA ILE A 151 11.08 10.35 18.43
C ILE A 151 11.17 11.09 17.10
N ALA A 152 11.08 12.42 17.09
CA ALA A 152 11.27 13.22 15.88
C ALA A 152 12.67 13.01 15.28
N ASP A 153 13.72 12.93 16.10
CA ASP A 153 15.08 12.66 15.63
C ASP A 153 15.19 11.26 15.00
N ILE A 154 14.58 10.23 15.61
CA ILE A 154 14.53 8.88 15.03
C ILE A 154 13.76 8.88 13.69
N ILE A 155 12.62 9.57 13.61
CA ILE A 155 11.81 9.66 12.38
C ILE A 155 12.59 10.34 11.25
N ARG A 156 13.40 11.36 11.55
CA ARG A 156 14.29 12.01 10.58
C ARG A 156 15.37 11.07 10.04
N THR A 157 15.88 10.12 10.83
CA THR A 157 16.83 9.12 10.31
C THR A 157 16.22 8.15 9.30
N GLN A 158 14.89 8.12 9.17
CA GLN A 158 14.14 7.30 8.23
C GLN A 158 13.60 8.12 7.03
N ASP A 159 14.16 9.30 6.77
CA ASP A 159 13.76 10.26 5.72
C ASP A 159 12.30 10.77 5.81
N LYS A 160 11.63 10.61 6.95
CA LYS A 160 10.23 11.07 7.17
C LYS A 160 10.15 12.45 7.83
N HIS A 161 10.81 13.44 7.23
CA HIS A 161 10.99 14.76 7.82
C HIS A 161 9.67 15.51 8.10
N GLU A 162 8.67 15.40 7.22
CA GLU A 162 7.38 16.09 7.38
C GLU A 162 6.64 15.64 8.66
N THR A 163 6.66 14.35 8.96
CA THR A 163 6.05 13.80 10.18
C THR A 163 6.79 14.22 11.44
N ALA A 164 8.12 14.29 11.39
CA ALA A 164 8.93 14.74 12.53
C ALA A 164 8.66 16.21 12.86
N ASP A 165 8.52 17.06 11.84
CA ASP A 165 8.25 18.48 12.03
C ASP A 165 6.81 18.74 12.48
N GLU A 166 5.84 17.95 12.03
CA GLU A 166 4.46 17.97 12.52
C GLU A 166 4.37 17.67 14.03
N LEU A 167 5.09 16.63 14.49
CA LEU A 167 5.14 16.23 15.90
C LEU A 167 5.77 17.32 16.78
N LEU A 168 6.89 17.91 16.35
CA LEU A 168 7.53 19.00 17.08
C LEU A 168 6.63 20.23 17.16
N ARG A 169 5.97 20.62 16.06
CA ARG A 169 5.06 21.76 16.05
C ARG A 169 3.91 21.62 17.05
N ARG A 170 3.43 20.39 17.27
CA ARG A 170 2.28 20.11 18.14
C ARG A 170 2.65 19.99 19.62
N TYR A 171 3.83 19.44 19.94
CA TYR A 171 4.18 19.07 21.32
C TYR A 171 5.42 19.75 21.90
N ASP A 172 6.22 20.43 21.07
CA ASP A 172 7.31 21.31 21.47
C ASP A 172 7.25 22.59 20.63
N PRO A 173 6.19 23.41 20.80
CA PRO A 173 6.10 24.66 20.08
C PRO A 173 7.34 25.50 20.40
N PRO A 174 8.05 26.04 19.39
CA PRO A 174 9.24 26.85 19.64
C PRO A 174 8.85 27.98 20.59
N ALA A 175 9.60 28.12 21.69
CA ALA A 175 9.34 29.12 22.71
C ALA A 175 9.09 30.47 22.02
N ALA A 176 7.84 30.91 22.03
CA ALA A 176 7.51 32.25 21.61
C ALA A 176 8.29 33.16 22.56
N PHE A 177 9.28 33.88 22.02
CA PHE A 177 9.98 34.92 22.75
C PHE A 177 8.92 35.94 23.20
N THR A 178 8.40 35.80 24.42
CA THR A 178 7.70 36.87 25.09
C THR A 178 8.77 37.90 25.44
N SER A 179 8.95 38.88 24.56
CA SER A 179 9.60 40.14 24.86
C SER A 179 8.94 40.71 26.11
N HIS A 180 9.56 40.50 27.27
CA HIS A 180 9.21 41.17 28.52
C HIS A 180 9.54 42.65 28.33
N ALA A 181 8.52 43.41 27.93
CA ALA A 181 8.52 44.87 27.92
C ALA A 181 7.26 45.30 28.65
N ASP A 182 7.33 45.35 29.98
CA ASP A 182 7.03 46.58 30.71
C ASP A 182 7.48 46.40 32.16
N ASP A 183 8.60 47.06 32.45
CA ASP A 183 9.03 47.44 33.78
C ASP A 183 8.38 48.81 34.02
N GLN A 184 7.22 48.84 34.68
CA GLN A 184 6.71 50.06 35.31
C GLN A 184 6.62 49.82 36.83
N PRO A 185 7.42 50.53 37.64
CA PRO A 185 7.33 50.43 39.09
C PRO A 185 6.05 51.09 39.60
N GLU A 186 5.24 50.33 40.33
CA GLU A 186 4.11 50.83 41.12
C GLU A 186 4.63 51.75 42.24
N GLU A 187 4.22 53.01 42.22
CA GLU A 187 4.39 53.93 43.34
C GLU A 187 3.05 53.99 44.14
N PRO A 188 3.09 53.91 45.49
CA PRO A 188 1.97 53.39 46.28
C PRO A 188 0.88 54.42 46.61
N GLU A 189 -0.37 53.94 46.63
CA GLU A 189 -1.54 54.64 47.16
C GLU A 189 -1.40 54.94 48.67
N HIS A 190 -1.73 56.17 49.08
CA HIS A 190 -2.08 56.47 50.47
C HIS A 190 -3.50 57.09 50.56
N PRO A 191 -4.32 56.70 51.55
CA PRO A 191 -5.77 56.92 51.49
C PRO A 191 -6.29 58.14 52.27
N ARG A 192 -7.46 58.60 51.79
CA ARG A 192 -8.47 59.53 52.34
C ARG A 192 -8.29 61.03 52.14
#